data_AF-A0AB74V4M5-F1
#
_entry.id   AF-A0AB74V4M5-F1
#
_cell.length_a   1.000
_cell.length_b   1.000
_cell.length_c   1.000
_cell.angle_alpha   90.00
_cell.angle_beta   90.00
_cell.angle_gamma   90.00
#
_symmetry.space_group_name_H-M   'P 1'
#
loop_
_entity.id
_entity.type
_entity.pdbx_description
1 polymer ?
#
loop_
_entity_poly.entity_id
_entity_poly.type
_entity_poly.pdbx_seq_one_letter_code
_entity_poly.pdbx_strand_id
1 'polypeptide(L)'
;MLERWHRQHPGWPVVEAGDDLFGEHHATRIIGVPTMQVAGWIIGPIWFTERADANFHGSISQFTDRQVEGAAGANIFSHFVMTIDYPHGAVWFACASGCRAAEPIRGASGFDAASERSAP
;
A
#
# COMPACT_ATOMS: atom_id res chain seq x y z
N MET A 1 8.26 3.78 10.10
CA MET A 1 8.53 2.69 9.10
C MET A 1 9.61 3.06 8.08
N LEU A 2 9.58 4.26 7.48
CA LEU A 2 10.53 4.71 6.44
C LEU A 2 12.00 4.55 6.83
N GLU A 3 12.38 4.90 8.06
CA GLU A 3 13.77 4.73 8.54
C GLU A 3 14.31 3.31 8.40
N ARG A 4 13.43 2.31 8.57
CA ARG A 4 13.81 0.91 8.42
C ARG A 4 14.06 0.58 6.95
N TRP A 5 13.21 1.05 6.05
CA TRP A 5 13.37 0.86 4.61
C TRP A 5 14.62 1.54 4.09
N HIS A 6 14.87 2.79 4.47
CA HIS A 6 16.08 3.52 4.08
C HIS A 6 17.34 2.78 4.53
N ARG A 7 17.38 2.28 5.78
CA ARG A 7 18.52 1.50 6.28
C ARG A 7 18.70 0.15 5.56
N GLN A 8 17.61 -0.51 5.19
CA GLN A 8 17.66 -1.80 4.48
C GLN A 8 17.95 -1.66 2.98
N HIS A 9 17.64 -0.51 2.41
CA HIS A 9 17.77 -0.20 0.99
C HIS A 9 18.47 1.16 0.78
N PRO A 10 19.75 1.28 1.14
CA PRO A 10 20.47 2.56 1.06
C PRO A 10 20.63 3.10 -0.36
N GLY A 11 20.39 2.27 -1.39
CA GLY A 11 20.40 2.69 -2.79
C GLY A 11 19.06 3.22 -3.31
N TRP A 12 17.99 3.20 -2.52
CA TRP A 12 16.72 3.78 -2.93
C TRP A 12 16.78 5.30 -2.89
N PRO A 13 16.20 6.00 -3.88
CA PRO A 13 16.24 7.45 -3.91
C PRO A 13 15.46 8.05 -2.74
N VAL A 14 16.05 9.06 -2.10
CA VAL A 14 15.43 9.87 -1.05
C VAL A 14 15.54 11.33 -1.47
N VAL A 15 14.45 12.08 -1.28
CA VAL A 15 14.40 13.52 -1.51
C VAL A 15 13.96 14.19 -0.22
N GLU A 16 14.83 14.96 0.43
CA GLU A 16 14.61 15.50 1.78
C GLU A 16 13.44 16.49 1.90
N ALA A 17 13.15 17.22 0.82
CA ALA A 17 12.04 18.18 0.74
C ALA A 17 11.16 17.87 -0.47
N GLY A 18 10.73 16.61 -0.59
CA GLY A 18 10.01 16.13 -1.78
C GLY A 18 8.48 16.25 -1.69
N ASP A 19 7.94 16.59 -0.53
CA ASP A 19 6.51 16.79 -0.32
C ASP A 19 6.24 17.99 0.59
N ASP A 20 5.70 19.03 0.00
CA ASP A 20 5.37 20.32 0.60
C ASP A 20 3.84 20.54 0.71
N LEU A 21 3.05 19.46 0.80
CA LEU A 21 1.58 19.55 0.87
C LEU A 21 1.07 20.50 1.97
N PHE A 22 1.84 20.71 3.03
CA PHE A 22 1.54 21.62 4.14
C PHE A 22 2.34 22.94 4.08
N GLY A 23 2.88 23.30 2.92
CA GLY A 23 3.74 24.44 2.67
C GLY A 23 5.23 24.12 2.75
N GLU A 24 6.06 24.97 2.12
CA GLU A 24 7.52 24.76 2.01
C GLU A 24 8.23 24.61 3.36
N HIS A 25 7.77 25.34 4.39
CA HIS A 25 8.33 25.26 5.75
C HIS A 25 7.97 23.96 6.50
N HIS A 26 7.06 23.18 5.95
CA HIS A 26 6.63 21.87 6.44
C HIS A 26 6.95 20.77 5.44
N ALA A 27 7.87 21.04 4.50
CA ALA A 27 8.30 20.04 3.55
C ALA A 27 8.87 18.82 4.27
N THR A 28 8.50 17.65 3.76
CA THR A 28 8.88 16.35 4.32
C THR A 28 9.64 15.55 3.29
N ARG A 29 10.48 14.64 3.78
CA ARG A 29 11.22 13.74 2.91
C ARG A 29 10.30 12.71 2.28
N ILE A 30 10.65 12.30 1.07
CA ILE A 30 10.03 11.18 0.37
C ILE A 30 11.08 10.12 0.01
N ILE A 31 10.68 8.85 0.02
CA ILE A 31 11.50 7.71 -0.41
C ILE A 31 10.85 7.02 -1.61
N GLY A 32 11.64 6.73 -2.64
CA GLY A 32 11.20 6.03 -3.84
C GLY A 32 11.42 4.53 -3.73
N VAL A 33 10.32 3.78 -3.66
CA VAL A 33 10.30 2.32 -3.63
C VAL A 33 10.17 1.82 -5.09
N PRO A 34 11.14 1.06 -5.61
CA PRO A 34 11.15 0.67 -7.03
C PRO A 34 9.93 -0.16 -7.44
N THR A 35 9.54 -1.11 -6.60
CA THR A 35 8.35 -1.93 -6.80
C THR A 35 7.75 -2.35 -5.46
N MET A 36 6.44 -2.57 -5.43
CA MET A 36 5.73 -3.16 -4.30
C MET A 36 4.69 -4.17 -4.79
N GLN A 37 4.33 -5.11 -3.92
CA GLN A 37 3.28 -6.09 -4.19
C GLN A 37 1.99 -5.71 -3.46
N VAL A 38 0.87 -5.64 -4.19
CA VAL A 38 -0.48 -5.39 -3.66
C VAL A 38 -1.44 -6.40 -4.28
N ALA A 39 -2.12 -7.20 -3.46
CA ALA A 39 -3.15 -8.15 -3.90
C ALA A 39 -2.75 -9.05 -5.10
N GLY A 40 -1.50 -9.54 -5.10
CA GLY A 40 -0.97 -10.39 -6.18
C GLY A 40 -0.45 -9.63 -7.40
N TRP A 41 -0.43 -8.30 -7.39
CA TRP A 41 0.14 -7.45 -8.44
C TRP A 41 1.42 -6.77 -7.98
N ILE A 42 2.40 -6.67 -8.87
CA ILE A 42 3.59 -5.84 -8.71
C ILE A 42 3.33 -4.51 -9.42
N ILE A 43 3.51 -3.40 -8.71
CA ILE A 43 3.37 -2.03 -9.19
C ILE A 43 4.61 -1.19 -8.81
N GLY A 44 4.84 -0.09 -9.51
CA GLY A 44 5.89 0.88 -9.17
C GLY A 44 6.47 1.60 -10.39
N PRO A 45 7.35 2.60 -10.16
CA PRO A 45 7.87 3.04 -8.86
C PRO A 45 6.82 3.79 -8.01
N ILE A 46 6.89 3.63 -6.69
CA ILE A 46 5.99 4.28 -5.73
C ILE A 46 6.80 5.17 -4.78
N TRP A 47 6.30 6.37 -4.53
CA TRP A 47 6.90 7.32 -3.59
C TRP A 47 6.09 7.39 -2.30
N PHE A 48 6.79 7.26 -1.17
CA PHE A 48 6.20 7.39 0.16
C PHE A 48 6.74 8.64 0.82
N THR A 49 5.84 9.45 1.35
CA THR A 49 6.18 10.61 2.16
C THR A 49 6.25 10.25 3.64
N GLU A 50 7.16 10.90 4.36
CA GLU A 50 7.20 10.77 5.80
C GLU A 50 6.09 11.56 6.46
N ARG A 51 5.47 10.95 7.47
CA ARG A 51 4.54 11.59 8.39
C ARG A 51 4.83 11.10 9.80
N ALA A 52 4.68 11.99 10.78
CA ALA A 52 4.85 11.63 12.18
C ALA A 52 3.82 10.55 12.57
N ASP A 53 4.25 9.60 13.39
CA ASP A 53 3.41 8.49 13.89
C ASP A 53 2.08 8.98 14.52
N ALA A 54 2.12 10.14 15.19
CA ALA A 54 0.95 10.79 15.77
C ALA A 54 -0.19 11.08 14.76
N ASN A 55 0.13 11.20 13.47
CA ASN A 55 -0.85 11.40 12.41
C ASN A 55 -1.71 10.16 12.14
N PHE A 56 -1.26 8.97 12.57
CA PHE A 56 -1.96 7.70 12.31
C PHE A 56 -2.35 6.97 13.60
N HIS A 57 -1.48 6.95 14.61
CA HIS A 57 -1.68 6.19 15.85
C HIS A 57 -2.76 6.77 16.77
N GLY A 58 -3.20 8.01 16.50
CA GLY A 58 -4.27 8.69 17.24
C GLY A 58 -5.67 8.41 16.67
N SER A 59 -6.37 9.49 16.31
CA SER A 59 -7.81 9.47 16.00
C SER A 59 -8.21 8.58 14.83
N ILE A 60 -7.37 8.36 13.83
CA ILE A 60 -7.72 7.48 12.70
C ILE A 60 -7.76 6.01 13.13
N SER A 61 -6.81 5.59 13.97
CA SER A 61 -6.75 4.20 14.45
C SER A 61 -7.95 3.80 15.31
N GLN A 62 -8.69 4.75 15.88
CA GLN A 62 -9.90 4.46 16.67
C GLN A 62 -11.09 4.02 15.81
N PHE A 63 -11.04 4.25 14.49
CA PHE A 63 -12.10 3.89 13.55
C PHE A 63 -11.80 2.57 12.81
N THR A 64 -10.74 1.87 13.19
CA THR A 64 -10.27 0.64 12.55
C THR A 64 -9.98 -0.43 13.59
N ASP A 65 -10.04 -1.71 13.21
CA ASP A 65 -9.82 -2.82 14.14
C ASP A 65 -8.37 -2.95 14.62
N ARG A 66 -7.44 -2.22 13.99
CA ARG A 66 -6.00 -2.25 14.27
C ARG A 66 -5.39 -0.86 14.10
N GLN A 67 -4.23 -0.67 14.71
CA GLN A 67 -3.42 0.54 14.54
C GLN A 67 -3.06 0.75 13.06
N VAL A 68 -3.27 1.97 12.58
CA VAL A 68 -2.89 2.41 11.24
C VAL A 68 -1.45 2.91 11.28
N GLU A 69 -0.59 2.41 10.39
CA GLU A 69 0.84 2.79 10.31
C GLU A 69 1.14 3.78 9.17
N GLY A 70 0.14 4.07 8.34
CA GLY A 70 0.28 4.91 7.17
C GLY A 70 -0.98 4.92 6.31
N ALA A 71 -0.92 5.66 5.21
CA ALA A 71 -2.00 5.74 4.23
C ALA A 71 -1.51 5.35 2.84
N ALA A 72 -2.36 4.65 2.10
CA ALA A 72 -2.22 4.47 0.66
C ALA A 72 -3.20 5.42 -0.04
N GLY A 73 -2.72 6.07 -1.10
CA GLY A 73 -3.51 7.06 -1.86
C GLY A 73 -3.39 6.84 -3.37
N ALA A 74 -3.67 7.88 -4.15
CA ALA A 74 -3.69 7.82 -5.61
C ALA A 74 -2.39 7.27 -6.22
N ASN A 75 -1.23 7.51 -5.59
CA ASN A 75 0.06 6.97 -6.01
C ASN A 75 0.07 5.43 -6.12
N ILE A 76 -0.72 4.76 -5.28
CA ILE A 76 -0.88 3.29 -5.31
C ILE A 76 -2.19 2.92 -6.03
N PHE A 77 -3.29 3.58 -5.69
CA PHE A 77 -4.62 3.14 -6.13
C PHE A 77 -4.95 3.46 -7.59
N SER A 78 -4.24 4.39 -8.23
CA SER A 78 -4.44 4.66 -9.67
C SER A 78 -4.10 3.47 -10.58
N HIS A 79 -3.37 2.48 -10.06
CA HIS A 79 -3.06 1.24 -10.77
C HIS A 79 -4.23 0.26 -10.85
N PHE A 80 -5.33 0.47 -10.10
CA PHE A 80 -6.35 -0.54 -9.91
C PHE A 80 -7.77 -0.04 -10.15
N VAL A 81 -8.63 -0.95 -10.62
CA VAL A 81 -10.07 -0.88 -10.38
C VAL A 81 -10.34 -1.68 -9.10
N MET A 82 -10.90 -1.02 -8.09
CA MET A 82 -11.14 -1.60 -6.77
C MET A 82 -12.61 -1.98 -6.58
N THR A 83 -12.85 -3.15 -6.00
CA THR A 83 -14.18 -3.55 -5.48
C THR A 83 -14.07 -3.69 -3.98
N ILE A 84 -14.93 -3.00 -3.23
CA ILE A 84 -14.94 -3.01 -1.76
C ILE A 84 -16.24 -3.65 -1.30
N ASP A 85 -16.13 -4.76 -0.57
CA ASP A 85 -17.23 -5.46 0.08
C ASP A 85 -17.22 -5.14 1.56
N TYR A 86 -18.03 -4.15 1.93
CA TYR A 86 -18.16 -3.71 3.32
C TYR A 86 -18.70 -4.79 4.26
N PRO A 87 -19.79 -5.52 3.92
CA PRO A 87 -20.31 -6.59 4.77
C PRO A 87 -19.27 -7.68 5.13
N HIS A 88 -18.41 -8.06 4.18
CA HIS A 88 -17.43 -9.13 4.39
C HIS A 88 -16.01 -8.61 4.69
N GLY A 89 -15.81 -7.30 4.78
CA GLY A 89 -14.51 -6.70 5.10
C GLY A 89 -13.43 -7.02 4.07
N ALA A 90 -13.79 -7.12 2.79
CA ALA A 90 -12.89 -7.57 1.73
C ALA A 90 -12.71 -6.50 0.63
N VAL A 91 -11.53 -6.50 0.02
CA VAL A 91 -11.21 -5.62 -1.11
C VAL A 91 -10.48 -6.41 -2.20
N TRP A 92 -10.93 -6.24 -3.44
CA TRP A 92 -10.30 -6.84 -4.63
C TRP A 92 -9.74 -5.75 -5.52
N PHE A 93 -8.59 -6.04 -6.11
CA PHE A 93 -7.87 -5.15 -7.00
C PHE A 93 -7.72 -5.83 -8.37
N ALA A 94 -8.45 -5.31 -9.36
CA ALA A 94 -8.21 -5.63 -10.76
C ALA A 94 -7.16 -4.65 -11.31
N CYS A 95 -6.22 -5.14 -12.12
CA CYS A 95 -5.25 -4.26 -12.75
C CYS A 95 -5.94 -3.30 -13.73
N ALA A 96 -5.73 -1.99 -13.54
CA ALA A 96 -6.15 -0.96 -14.49
C ALA A 96 -4.98 -0.56 -15.39
N SER A 97 -3.80 -0.29 -14.80
CA SER A 97 -2.61 0.10 -15.57
C SER A 97 -1.32 -0.14 -14.79
N GLY A 98 -0.22 -0.42 -15.50
CA GLY A 98 1.12 -0.48 -14.91
C GLY A 98 1.37 -1.62 -13.91
N CYS A 99 0.49 -2.63 -13.87
CA CYS A 99 0.66 -3.80 -13.01
C CYS A 99 1.25 -4.99 -13.78
N ARG A 100 2.03 -5.79 -13.06
CA ARG A 100 2.51 -7.10 -13.49
C ARG A 100 2.05 -8.14 -12.49
N ALA A 101 1.59 -9.30 -12.95
CA ALA A 101 1.25 -10.39 -12.04
C ALA A 101 2.48 -10.75 -11.19
N ALA A 102 2.31 -10.78 -9.87
CA ALA A 102 3.33 -11.30 -8.98
C ALA A 102 3.44 -12.81 -9.18
N GLU A 103 4.65 -13.36 -9.06
CA GLU A 103 4.78 -14.80 -9.00
C GLU A 103 3.99 -15.31 -7.78
N PRO A 104 3.29 -16.45 -7.91
CA PRO A 104 2.63 -17.06 -6.77
C PRO A 104 3.65 -17.27 -5.66
N ILE A 105 3.38 -16.71 -4.47
CA ILE A 105 4.17 -17.00 -3.29
C ILE A 105 4.01 -18.50 -3.04
N ARG A 106 5.05 -19.29 -3.34
CA ARG A 106 5.05 -20.73 -3.06
C ARG A 106 4.85 -20.90 -1.55
N GLY A 107 3.63 -21.29 -1.15
CA GLY A 107 3.27 -21.52 0.25
C GLY A 107 2.00 -20.81 0.75
N ALA A 108 1.41 -19.88 -0.02
CA ALA A 108 0.11 -19.30 0.34
C ALA A 108 -1.03 -20.20 -0.16
N SER A 109 -1.16 -21.41 0.41
CA SER A 109 -2.34 -22.25 0.26
C SER A 109 -3.48 -21.62 1.04
N GLY A 110 -4.33 -20.85 0.39
CA GLY A 110 -5.52 -20.34 1.06
C GLY A 110 -6.23 -19.26 0.29
N PHE A 111 -6.65 -19.55 -0.94
CA PHE A 111 -7.88 -19.02 -1.53
C PHE A 111 -8.19 -19.90 -2.75
N ASP A 112 -8.63 -21.14 -2.49
CA ASP A 112 -9.26 -21.95 -3.54
C ASP A 112 -10.62 -21.36 -3.86
N ALA A 113 -10.72 -20.65 -4.99
CA ALA A 113 -11.96 -20.15 -5.56
C ALA A 113 -12.82 -21.28 -6.19
N ALA A 114 -12.90 -22.44 -5.52
CA ALA A 114 -13.57 -23.62 -6.03
C ALA A 114 -14.38 -24.32 -4.93
N SER A 115 -15.44 -23.67 -4.45
CA SER A 115 -16.47 -24.33 -3.62
C SER A 115 -17.85 -23.67 -3.77
N GLU A 116 -18.30 -23.42 -4.99
CA GLU A 116 -19.74 -23.29 -5.30
C GLU A 116 -20.07 -24.02 -6.59
N ARG A 117 -19.78 -25.32 -6.60
CA ARG A 117 -20.56 -26.28 -7.38
C ARG A 117 -20.79 -27.46 -6.46
N SER A 118 -21.96 -27.50 -5.83
CA SER A 118 -22.84 -28.67 -5.71
C SER A 118 -23.75 -28.54 -4.50
N ALA A 119 -25.05 -28.49 -4.79
CA ALA A 119 -26.12 -29.33 -4.22
C ALA A 119 -27.34 -28.52 -3.77
N PRO A 120 -28.53 -29.14 -3.74
CA PRO A 120 -29.19 -29.96 -4.76
C PRO A 120 -30.39 -29.24 -5.41
#